data_AF-A0A6L9W594-F1
#
_entry.id   AF-A0A6L9W594-F1
#
_cell.length_a   1.000
_cell.length_b   1.000
_cell.length_c   1.000
_cell.angle_alpha   90.00
_cell.angle_beta   90.00
_cell.angle_gamma   90.00
#
_symmetry.space_group_name_H-M   'P 1'
#
loop_
_entity.id
_entity.type
_entity.pdbx_description
1 polymer ?
#
loop_
_entity_poly.entity_id
_entity_poly.type
_entity_poly.pdbx_seq_one_letter_code
_entity_poly.pdbx_strand_id
1 'polypeptide(L)'
;MSGGHTRTRLDLRSFMLFMDTMREDYADALTAVGSQHTGLVHENGHWIRWHGSTIGVLLTLLRRQRDEVAQRFLDGLDGRQRRYAAQSRADGRPLLEQGVPLAPWLDDDVAELALQWLDLLATHRFLFDARGLDGTTLDLPAAVIDCLTELRLSGAIGVEPLRSGEPWFPPVAHRREKVLRVDRSALSTRLLLECASLLDEAGLRPGPFHQILPDGVHGQLDHKLTGGYAEPIRQAAELAGRELSFETIHLLIDLALNPSIPGLDRNARMSQLADLYPPARFRRAATAMRDLPDLRAGRPPDRSSVLRLQQEITAATGLEVGQVSHPLSSAGTVEEAVRRASDDVSAFFDAAVQAANDVQAVRRQAPEWVSHYYCTTLGRPAALHVLTGGTPLPSWPYLRVIRGRFHWSAERLTQDQAERLLVGAVVAGAYDDVLSGTGPLRRRHLPDDQFEDSRTVAAMESFIRAHTGFHLSFGPGR
;
A
#
# COMPACT_ATOMS: atom_id res chain seq x y z
N MET A 1 -15.56 -5.17 32.33
CA MET A 1 -16.08 -5.28 30.96
C MET A 1 -15.23 -4.40 30.06
N SER A 2 -14.23 -4.97 29.40
CA SER A 2 -13.39 -4.28 28.42
C SER A 2 -13.47 -5.09 27.13
N GLY A 3 -14.45 -4.77 26.30
CA GLY A 3 -14.53 -5.27 24.93
C GLY A 3 -13.38 -4.66 24.15
N GLY A 4 -12.29 -5.42 24.01
CA GLY A 4 -11.17 -5.05 23.16
C GLY A 4 -11.63 -5.09 21.72
N HIS A 5 -11.92 -3.93 21.15
CA HIS A 5 -12.18 -3.76 19.72
C HIS A 5 -10.96 -4.25 18.93
N THR A 6 -11.12 -5.35 18.19
CA THR A 6 -10.24 -5.76 17.10
C THR A 6 -10.29 -4.67 16.02
N ARG A 7 -9.35 -3.73 16.11
CA ARG A 7 -9.11 -2.78 15.02
C ARG A 7 -8.53 -3.58 13.86
N THR A 8 -9.22 -3.63 12.72
CA THR A 8 -8.62 -4.00 11.44
C THR A 8 -7.45 -3.06 11.19
N ARG A 9 -6.23 -3.50 11.51
CA ARG A 9 -5.02 -2.77 11.18
C ARG A 9 -4.57 -3.26 9.82
N LEU A 10 -4.82 -2.44 8.80
CA LEU A 10 -4.09 -2.51 7.54
C LEU A 10 -2.58 -2.46 7.85
N ASP A 11 -1.87 -3.59 7.77
CA ASP A 11 -0.41 -3.63 7.78
C ASP A 11 0.05 -3.95 6.36
N LEU A 12 0.32 -2.90 5.59
CA LEU A 12 0.79 -3.00 4.20
C LEU A 12 2.28 -3.31 4.08
N ARG A 13 2.94 -3.73 5.17
CA ARG A 13 4.32 -4.25 5.09
C ARG A 13 4.46 -5.37 4.06
N SER A 14 3.36 -6.08 3.84
CA SER A 14 3.17 -7.05 2.77
C SER A 14 2.02 -6.57 1.87
N PHE A 15 2.29 -5.70 0.92
CA PHE A 15 1.34 -5.26 -0.13
C PHE A 15 0.78 -6.42 -1.00
N MET A 16 1.22 -7.66 -0.75
CA MET A 16 0.66 -8.91 -1.26
C MET A 16 -0.25 -9.68 -0.28
N LEU A 17 -0.22 -9.37 1.02
CA LEU A 17 -1.00 -10.04 2.06
C LEU A 17 -1.88 -9.01 2.77
N PHE A 18 -3.18 -9.15 2.63
CA PHE A 18 -4.14 -8.42 3.45
C PHE A 18 -4.52 -9.30 4.63
N MET A 19 -4.27 -8.81 5.84
CA MET A 19 -4.60 -9.50 7.07
C MET A 19 -5.94 -9.03 7.58
N ASP A 20 -6.97 -9.85 7.44
CA ASP A 20 -8.15 -9.73 8.27
C ASP A 20 -7.90 -10.44 9.62
N THR A 21 -7.91 -9.67 10.70
CA THR A 21 -7.75 -10.15 12.08
C THR A 21 -9.10 -10.44 12.74
N MET A 22 -10.20 -10.46 11.99
CA MET A 22 -11.53 -10.81 12.49
C MET A 22 -11.60 -12.30 12.85
N ARG A 23 -11.09 -12.63 14.03
CA ARG A 23 -11.54 -13.78 14.83
C ARG A 23 -12.86 -13.35 15.49
N GLU A 24 -13.99 -13.55 14.81
CA GLU A 24 -15.30 -13.43 15.44
C GLU A 24 -15.95 -14.81 15.54
N ASP A 25 -16.27 -15.20 16.78
CA ASP A 25 -17.24 -16.26 17.07
C ASP A 25 -18.63 -15.69 16.73
N TYR A 26 -19.05 -15.82 15.48
CA TYR A 26 -20.35 -15.33 15.04
C TYR A 26 -21.48 -16.14 15.69
N ALA A 27 -22.51 -15.43 16.18
CA ALA A 27 -23.66 -16.03 16.85
C ALA A 27 -24.50 -16.94 15.93
N ASP A 28 -24.47 -16.71 14.61
CA ASP A 28 -25.21 -17.46 13.60
C ASP A 28 -24.51 -17.46 12.23
N ALA A 29 -24.91 -18.39 11.36
CA ALA A 29 -24.28 -18.61 10.06
C ALA A 29 -24.50 -17.46 9.05
N LEU A 30 -25.63 -16.75 9.11
CA LEU A 30 -25.90 -15.62 8.20
C LEU A 30 -25.04 -14.41 8.57
N THR A 31 -24.90 -14.12 9.87
CA THR A 31 -23.95 -13.10 10.35
C THR A 31 -22.53 -13.47 9.92
N ALA A 32 -22.11 -14.73 10.08
CA ALA A 32 -20.78 -15.18 9.66
C ALA A 32 -20.53 -14.97 8.16
N VAL A 33 -21.48 -15.36 7.30
CA VAL A 33 -21.38 -15.19 5.85
C VAL A 33 -21.40 -13.72 5.45
N GLY A 34 -22.24 -12.90 6.08
CA GLY A 34 -22.33 -11.45 5.84
C GLY A 34 -21.05 -10.71 6.20
N SER A 35 -20.50 -10.97 7.38
CA SER A 35 -19.24 -10.38 7.84
C SER A 35 -18.05 -10.87 7.00
N GLN A 36 -18.03 -12.15 6.60
CA GLN A 36 -17.03 -12.64 5.65
C GLN A 36 -17.12 -11.93 4.30
N HIS A 37 -18.33 -11.79 3.74
CA HIS A 37 -18.50 -11.11 2.45
C HIS A 37 -18.02 -9.65 2.52
N THR A 38 -18.46 -8.89 3.53
CA THR A 38 -18.03 -7.49 3.73
C THR A 38 -16.52 -7.36 3.95
N GLY A 39 -15.90 -8.28 4.69
CA GLY A 39 -14.44 -8.37 4.83
C GLY A 39 -13.73 -8.60 3.49
N LEU A 40 -14.21 -9.55 2.68
CA LEU A 40 -13.66 -9.83 1.35
C LEU A 40 -13.76 -8.60 0.42
N VAL A 41 -14.88 -7.88 0.47
CA VAL A 41 -15.07 -6.61 -0.27
C VAL A 41 -14.03 -5.57 0.17
N HIS A 42 -13.88 -5.39 1.47
CA HIS A 42 -12.96 -4.42 2.05
C HIS A 42 -11.50 -4.69 1.62
N GLU A 43 -11.04 -5.93 1.77
CA GLU A 43 -9.69 -6.34 1.39
C GLU A 43 -9.42 -6.13 -0.10
N ASN A 44 -10.35 -6.55 -0.95
CA ASN A 44 -10.19 -6.42 -2.38
C ASN A 44 -10.21 -4.95 -2.83
N GLY A 45 -11.02 -4.12 -2.16
CA GLY A 45 -11.05 -2.67 -2.36
C GLY A 45 -9.70 -2.01 -2.07
N HIS A 46 -8.94 -2.52 -1.10
CA HIS A 46 -7.57 -2.06 -0.86
C HIS A 46 -6.61 -2.56 -1.92
N TRP A 47 -6.64 -3.86 -2.21
CA TRP A 47 -5.78 -4.50 -3.21
C TRP A 47 -5.84 -3.78 -4.55
N ILE A 48 -7.06 -3.56 -5.05
CA ILE A 48 -7.28 -2.95 -6.36
C ILE A 48 -6.80 -1.50 -6.41
N ARG A 49 -6.93 -0.73 -5.31
CA ARG A 49 -6.49 0.66 -5.26
C ARG A 49 -4.99 0.77 -5.01
N TRP A 50 -4.39 -0.13 -4.26
CA TRP A 50 -2.95 -0.20 -4.08
C TRP A 50 -2.26 -0.49 -5.43
N HIS A 51 -2.61 -1.61 -6.06
CA HIS A 51 -2.01 -2.03 -7.33
C HIS A 51 -2.50 -1.20 -8.52
N GLY A 52 -3.68 -0.61 -8.41
CA GLY A 52 -4.32 0.21 -9.44
C GLY A 52 -4.07 1.71 -9.34
N SER A 53 -3.34 2.21 -8.34
CA SER A 53 -2.99 3.63 -8.26
C SER A 53 -1.52 3.88 -8.57
N THR A 54 -1.19 5.06 -9.11
CA THR A 54 0.22 5.42 -9.33
C THR A 54 1.01 5.51 -8.03
N ILE A 55 0.40 5.96 -6.92
CA ILE A 55 1.04 5.98 -5.59
C ILE A 55 1.28 4.58 -5.05
N GLY A 56 0.32 3.66 -5.13
CA GLY A 56 0.54 2.30 -4.63
C GLY A 56 1.56 1.51 -5.48
N VAL A 57 1.61 1.74 -6.80
CA VAL A 57 2.69 1.26 -7.66
C VAL A 57 4.04 1.82 -7.21
N LEU A 58 4.15 3.14 -7.03
CA LEU A 58 5.37 3.77 -6.56
C LEU A 58 5.82 3.24 -5.19
N LEU A 59 4.90 3.10 -4.24
CA LEU A 59 5.18 2.53 -2.92
C LEU A 59 5.69 1.08 -3.02
N THR A 60 5.14 0.28 -3.93
CA THR A 60 5.60 -1.09 -4.20
C THR A 60 7.04 -1.10 -4.74
N LEU A 61 7.35 -0.23 -5.69
CA LEU A 61 8.70 -0.10 -6.27
C LEU A 61 9.72 0.43 -5.26
N LEU A 62 9.35 1.47 -4.49
CA LEU A 62 10.19 2.00 -3.42
C LEU A 62 10.50 0.93 -2.38
N ARG A 63 9.52 0.11 -2.01
CA ARG A 63 9.70 -0.98 -1.05
C ARG A 63 10.60 -2.08 -1.60
N ARG A 64 10.45 -2.45 -2.89
CA ARG A 64 11.38 -3.36 -3.57
C ARG A 64 12.82 -2.83 -3.50
N GLN A 65 13.04 -1.61 -3.97
CA GLN A 65 14.37 -0.99 -3.97
C GLN A 65 14.94 -0.90 -2.55
N ARG A 66 14.11 -0.54 -1.57
CA ARG A 66 14.52 -0.45 -0.16
C ARG A 66 15.02 -1.79 0.37
N ASP A 67 14.35 -2.89 0.02
CA ASP A 67 14.70 -4.22 0.53
C ASP A 67 15.92 -4.79 -0.22
N GLU A 68 16.07 -4.48 -1.51
CA GLU A 68 17.30 -4.76 -2.26
C GLU A 68 18.52 -4.01 -1.66
N VAL A 69 18.36 -2.72 -1.34
CA VAL A 69 19.41 -1.92 -0.67
C VAL A 69 19.67 -2.44 0.74
N ALA A 70 18.63 -2.86 1.48
CA ALA A 70 18.77 -3.47 2.81
C ALA A 70 19.60 -4.75 2.74
N GLN A 71 19.33 -5.62 1.78
CA GLN A 71 20.08 -6.85 1.58
C GLN A 71 21.54 -6.54 1.25
N ARG A 72 21.81 -5.63 0.29
CA ARG A 72 23.19 -5.21 -0.04
C ARG A 72 23.93 -4.60 1.14
N PHE A 73 23.27 -3.75 1.92
CA PHE A 73 23.83 -3.18 3.15
C PHE A 73 24.21 -4.30 4.13
N LEU A 74 23.30 -5.24 4.37
CA LEU A 74 23.51 -6.35 5.29
C LEU A 74 24.61 -7.29 4.79
N ASP A 75 24.69 -7.58 3.49
CA ASP A 75 25.74 -8.41 2.89
C ASP A 75 27.12 -7.74 2.94
N GLY A 76 27.17 -6.42 2.81
CA GLY A 76 28.39 -5.62 2.90
C GLY A 76 29.01 -5.57 4.30
N LEU A 77 28.25 -5.90 5.36
CA LEU A 77 28.79 -5.90 6.73
C LEU A 77 29.79 -7.04 6.94
N ASP A 78 31.00 -6.70 7.38
CA ASP A 78 32.01 -7.66 7.79
C ASP A 78 31.69 -8.29 9.17
N GLY A 79 32.47 -9.31 9.57
CA GLY A 79 32.26 -10.00 10.85
C GLY A 79 32.48 -9.12 12.09
N ARG A 80 33.21 -8.01 12.00
CA ARG A 80 33.39 -7.04 13.10
C ARG A 80 32.22 -6.07 13.17
N GLN A 81 31.81 -5.50 12.05
CA GLN A 81 30.68 -4.60 11.90
C GLN A 81 29.37 -5.28 12.32
N ARG A 82 29.14 -6.55 11.91
CA ARG A 82 27.96 -7.32 12.38
C ARG A 82 27.92 -7.48 13.89
N ARG A 83 29.07 -7.70 14.53
CA ARG A 83 29.15 -7.78 16.00
C ARG A 83 28.86 -6.43 16.66
N TYR A 84 29.36 -5.33 16.11
CA TYR A 84 29.02 -3.99 16.60
C TYR A 84 27.54 -3.66 16.42
N ALA A 85 26.96 -4.00 15.28
CA ALA A 85 25.54 -3.83 15.01
C ALA A 85 24.68 -4.64 16.00
N ALA A 86 25.04 -5.90 16.26
CA ALA A 86 24.35 -6.74 17.23
C ALA A 86 24.43 -6.17 18.66
N GLN A 87 25.61 -5.69 19.08
CA GLN A 87 25.79 -5.04 20.37
C GLN A 87 24.98 -3.74 20.47
N SER A 88 24.98 -2.90 19.43
CA SER A 88 24.21 -1.65 19.39
C SER A 88 22.73 -1.92 19.62
N ARG A 89 22.16 -2.94 18.96
CA ARG A 89 20.77 -3.36 19.17
C ARG A 89 20.52 -3.82 20.59
N ALA A 90 21.43 -4.61 21.17
CA ALA A 90 21.35 -5.06 22.56
C ALA A 90 21.36 -3.90 23.56
N ASP A 91 22.08 -2.81 23.23
CA ASP A 91 22.10 -1.56 24.00
C ASP A 91 20.84 -0.69 23.75
N GLY A 92 19.88 -1.15 22.95
CA GLY A 92 18.65 -0.41 22.65
C GLY A 92 18.82 0.66 21.57
N ARG A 93 19.87 0.58 20.74
CA ARG A 93 20.12 1.53 19.63
C ARG A 93 19.96 0.82 18.28
N PRO A 94 19.07 1.30 17.38
CA PRO A 94 18.91 0.70 16.05
C PRO A 94 20.19 0.84 15.23
N LEU A 95 20.31 0.08 14.14
CA LEU A 95 21.44 0.20 13.22
C LEU A 95 21.35 1.52 12.46
N LEU A 96 20.16 1.80 11.94
CA LEU A 96 19.86 2.96 11.11
C LEU A 96 18.68 3.72 11.71
N GLU A 97 18.87 5.01 11.93
CA GLU A 97 17.84 5.91 12.45
C GLU A 97 17.91 7.27 11.74
N GLN A 98 16.74 7.80 11.38
CA GLN A 98 16.64 9.07 10.69
C GLN A 98 17.08 10.22 11.61
N GLY A 99 17.90 11.13 11.08
CA GLY A 99 18.41 12.28 11.82
C GLY A 99 19.52 11.97 12.83
N VAL A 100 19.96 10.72 12.92
CA VAL A 100 21.10 10.29 13.74
C VAL A 100 22.32 10.08 12.83
N PRO A 101 23.51 10.60 13.18
CA PRO A 101 24.73 10.31 12.42
C PRO A 101 24.97 8.81 12.29
N LEU A 102 25.40 8.39 11.10
CA LEU A 102 25.77 7.01 10.86
C LEU A 102 26.91 6.57 11.79
N ALA A 103 26.92 5.28 12.10
CA ALA A 103 27.94 4.68 12.92
C ALA A 103 29.33 4.87 12.28
N PRO A 104 30.35 5.36 13.03
CA PRO A 104 31.68 5.67 12.49
C PRO A 104 32.50 4.42 12.15
N TRP A 105 31.97 3.23 12.43
CA TRP A 105 32.59 1.94 12.11
C TRP A 105 32.07 1.35 10.78
N LEU A 106 31.13 2.02 10.11
CA LEU A 106 30.72 1.67 8.76
C LEU A 106 31.78 2.18 7.78
N ASP A 107 32.17 1.33 6.84
CA ASP A 107 32.99 1.75 5.70
C ASP A 107 32.17 2.63 4.75
N ASP A 108 32.84 3.45 3.94
CA ASP A 108 32.19 4.46 3.08
C ASP A 108 31.12 3.84 2.17
N ASP A 109 31.40 2.71 1.51
CA ASP A 109 30.45 2.02 0.62
C ASP A 109 29.19 1.53 1.36
N VAL A 110 29.35 1.07 2.60
CA VAL A 110 28.24 0.59 3.43
C VAL A 110 27.45 1.77 4.01
N ALA A 111 28.14 2.88 4.33
CA ALA A 111 27.52 4.12 4.75
C ALA A 111 26.66 4.72 3.63
N GLU A 112 27.09 4.65 2.38
CA GLU A 112 26.28 5.10 1.23
C GLU A 112 24.98 4.28 1.11
N LEU A 113 25.05 2.95 1.21
CA LEU A 113 23.87 2.08 1.22
C LEU A 113 22.93 2.39 2.39
N ALA A 114 23.48 2.73 3.56
CA ALA A 114 22.70 3.13 4.72
C ALA A 114 21.92 4.45 4.48
N LEU A 115 22.57 5.46 3.86
CA LEU A 115 21.91 6.71 3.49
C LEU A 115 20.81 6.46 2.45
N GLN A 116 21.11 5.70 1.41
CA GLN A 116 20.13 5.34 0.37
C GLN A 116 18.91 4.63 0.98
N TRP A 117 19.13 3.70 1.92
CA TRP A 117 18.03 3.02 2.62
C TRP A 117 17.18 3.99 3.46
N LEU A 118 17.81 4.94 4.16
CA LEU A 118 17.13 5.95 4.98
C LEU A 118 16.29 6.91 4.12
N ASP A 119 16.77 7.29 2.94
CA ASP A 119 16.04 8.13 1.98
C ASP A 119 14.83 7.38 1.40
N LEU A 120 14.99 6.11 1.04
CA LEU A 120 13.89 5.25 0.58
C LEU A 120 12.84 5.06 1.69
N LEU A 121 13.28 4.89 2.94
CA LEU A 121 12.39 4.81 4.09
C LEU A 121 11.64 6.13 4.32
N ALA A 122 12.32 7.27 4.23
CA ALA A 122 11.72 8.60 4.40
C ALA A 122 10.66 8.87 3.32
N THR A 123 11.02 8.65 2.06
CA THR A 123 10.15 8.79 0.89
C THR A 123 8.91 7.90 1.00
N HIS A 124 9.11 6.62 1.32
CA HIS A 124 7.99 5.69 1.53
C HIS A 124 7.08 6.13 2.68
N ARG A 125 7.64 6.58 3.82
CA ARG A 125 6.85 7.04 4.97
C ARG A 125 6.07 8.31 4.65
N PHE A 126 6.63 9.22 3.88
CA PHE A 126 5.96 10.44 3.45
C PHE A 126 4.78 10.16 2.53
N LEU A 127 4.99 9.39 1.47
CA LEU A 127 3.93 9.10 0.50
C LEU A 127 2.81 8.24 1.11
N PHE A 128 3.17 7.30 1.98
CA PHE A 128 2.17 6.49 2.70
C PHE A 128 1.52 7.23 3.88
N ASP A 129 2.06 8.40 4.24
CA ASP A 129 1.72 9.16 5.46
C ASP A 129 1.71 8.26 6.71
N ALA A 130 2.82 7.53 6.88
CA ALA A 130 3.07 6.71 8.05
C ALA A 130 3.54 7.59 9.21
N ARG A 131 3.00 7.35 10.42
CA ARG A 131 3.46 7.98 11.67
C ARG A 131 5.00 7.94 11.76
N GLY A 132 5.63 9.06 12.10
CA GLY A 132 7.07 9.10 12.39
C GLY A 132 7.92 10.11 11.60
N LEU A 133 7.30 11.04 10.86
CA LEU A 133 8.02 12.18 10.24
C LEU A 133 8.04 13.44 11.12
N ASP A 134 7.47 13.36 12.32
CA ASP A 134 7.45 14.50 13.25
C ASP A 134 8.86 14.86 13.69
N GLY A 135 9.27 16.10 13.42
CA GLY A 135 10.57 16.62 13.87
C GLY A 135 11.77 16.16 13.05
N THR A 136 11.59 15.48 11.92
CA THR A 136 12.72 15.12 11.04
C THR A 136 13.32 16.36 10.37
N THR A 137 14.64 16.52 10.49
CA THR A 137 15.44 17.57 9.83
C THR A 137 15.94 17.15 8.44
N LEU A 138 15.24 16.23 7.78
CA LEU A 138 15.58 15.77 6.43
C LEU A 138 15.11 16.78 5.38
N ASP A 139 15.93 16.99 4.35
CA ASP A 139 15.49 17.60 3.10
C ASP A 139 14.67 16.55 2.33
N LEU A 140 13.43 16.34 2.79
CA LEU A 140 12.51 15.38 2.20
C LEU A 140 12.35 15.58 0.67
N PRO A 141 12.27 16.81 0.14
CA PRO A 141 12.34 17.02 -1.30
C PRO A 141 13.54 16.40 -2.00
N ALA A 142 14.74 16.56 -1.45
CA ALA A 142 15.94 15.93 -2.00
C ALA A 142 15.82 14.40 -1.95
N ALA A 143 15.46 13.83 -0.79
CA ALA A 143 15.33 12.38 -0.63
C ALA A 143 14.33 11.76 -1.63
N VAL A 144 13.19 12.40 -1.88
CA VAL A 144 12.20 11.88 -2.86
C VAL A 144 12.76 11.94 -4.28
N ILE A 145 13.41 13.05 -4.65
CA ILE A 145 14.03 13.21 -5.97
C ILE A 145 15.13 12.18 -6.19
N ASP A 146 15.99 11.97 -5.19
CA ASP A 146 17.08 11.01 -5.24
C ASP A 146 16.52 9.59 -5.38
N CYS A 147 15.53 9.21 -4.56
CA CYS A 147 14.87 7.90 -4.66
C CYS A 147 14.25 7.64 -6.03
N LEU A 148 13.54 8.63 -6.61
CA LEU A 148 12.94 8.48 -7.93
C LEU A 148 13.99 8.45 -9.05
N THR A 149 15.10 9.17 -8.88
CA THR A 149 16.25 9.11 -9.80
C THR A 149 16.89 7.73 -9.75
N GLU A 150 17.12 7.19 -8.56
CA GLU A 150 17.66 5.85 -8.36
C GLU A 150 16.75 4.77 -8.96
N LEU A 151 15.44 4.83 -8.74
CA LEU A 151 14.48 3.90 -9.37
C LEU A 151 14.55 3.93 -10.90
N ARG A 152 14.85 5.09 -11.49
CA ARG A 152 15.05 5.20 -12.94
C ARG A 152 16.37 4.60 -13.36
N LEU A 153 17.47 4.91 -12.66
CA LEU A 153 18.80 4.40 -12.97
C LEU A 153 18.88 2.88 -12.82
N SER A 154 18.15 2.30 -11.86
CA SER A 154 18.03 0.85 -11.69
C SER A 154 17.12 0.19 -12.74
N GLY A 155 16.38 0.97 -13.53
CA GLY A 155 15.41 0.48 -14.51
C GLY A 155 14.09 -0.01 -13.89
N ALA A 156 13.85 0.24 -12.60
CA ALA A 156 12.61 -0.11 -11.91
C ALA A 156 11.40 0.73 -12.39
N ILE A 157 11.65 1.96 -12.85
CA ILE A 157 10.67 2.77 -13.60
C ILE A 157 11.16 3.03 -15.03
N GLY A 158 10.21 3.22 -15.94
CA GLY A 158 10.50 3.33 -17.37
C GLY A 158 11.49 4.43 -17.71
N VAL A 159 12.42 4.12 -18.62
CA VAL A 159 13.44 5.03 -19.13
C VAL A 159 12.96 5.59 -20.48
N GLU A 160 11.89 6.38 -20.52
CA GLU A 160 11.72 7.21 -21.72
C GLU A 160 12.76 8.34 -21.68
N PRO A 161 13.39 8.64 -22.83
CA PRO A 161 14.32 9.74 -22.91
C PRO A 161 13.54 11.04 -22.66
N LEU A 162 13.81 11.70 -21.54
CA LEU A 162 13.63 13.14 -21.46
C LEU A 162 14.16 13.74 -22.76
N ARG A 163 13.44 14.70 -23.33
CA ARG A 163 13.97 15.47 -24.46
C ARG A 163 15.37 15.96 -24.03
N SER A 164 16.39 15.65 -24.84
CA SER A 164 17.78 15.82 -24.44
C SER A 164 18.00 17.23 -23.85
N GLY A 165 18.34 17.31 -22.57
CA GLY A 165 18.65 18.57 -21.87
C GLY A 165 17.57 19.10 -20.92
N GLU A 166 16.37 18.53 -20.87
CA GLU A 166 15.40 18.87 -19.82
C GLU A 166 15.75 18.12 -18.52
N PRO A 167 15.74 18.77 -17.35
CA PRO A 167 15.98 18.08 -16.09
C PRO A 167 14.79 17.18 -15.75
N TRP A 168 15.07 15.96 -15.25
CA TRP A 168 14.07 14.95 -14.87
C TRP A 168 13.08 15.47 -13.82
N PHE A 169 13.55 16.38 -12.97
CA PHE A 169 12.77 17.11 -11.98
C PHE A 169 12.95 18.61 -12.19
N PRO A 170 11.94 19.44 -11.87
CA PRO A 170 12.16 20.88 -11.82
C PRO A 170 13.34 21.16 -10.85
N PRO A 171 14.27 22.07 -11.18
CA PRO A 171 15.32 22.44 -10.25
C PRO A 171 14.65 22.96 -8.97
N VAL A 172 14.77 22.19 -7.89
CA VAL A 172 14.35 22.65 -6.57
C VAL A 172 15.27 23.81 -6.28
N ALA A 173 14.75 25.04 -6.34
CA ALA A 173 15.52 26.20 -5.93
C ALA A 173 16.08 25.87 -4.55
N HIS A 174 17.41 25.83 -4.39
CA HIS A 174 18.14 25.48 -3.16
C HIS A 174 17.82 26.44 -2.00
N ARG A 175 16.56 26.50 -1.62
CA ARG A 175 16.08 27.00 -0.37
C ARG A 175 15.53 25.75 0.27
N ARG A 176 16.11 25.40 1.41
CA ARG A 176 15.46 24.71 2.52
C ARG A 176 13.95 24.98 2.41
N GLU A 177 13.22 24.14 1.68
CA GLU A 177 11.78 24.15 1.78
C GLU A 177 11.60 23.70 3.20
N LYS A 178 11.29 24.69 4.05
CA LYS A 178 11.02 24.52 5.47
C LYS A 178 10.29 23.21 5.57
N VAL A 179 10.93 22.23 6.25
CA VAL A 179 10.38 20.97 6.74
C VAL A 179 8.93 20.94 6.35
N LEU A 180 8.61 20.25 5.25
CA LEU A 180 7.24 20.14 4.77
C LEU A 180 6.48 19.74 6.02
N ARG A 181 5.76 20.71 6.62
CA ARG A 181 5.02 20.45 7.84
C ARG A 181 3.91 19.62 7.27
N VAL A 182 4.14 18.32 7.28
CA VAL A 182 3.09 17.32 7.27
C VAL A 182 2.32 17.68 8.52
N ASP A 183 1.41 18.65 8.35
CA ASP A 183 0.45 18.99 9.35
C ASP A 183 -0.16 17.65 9.70
N ARG A 184 -0.32 17.37 11.00
CA ARG A 184 -1.04 16.18 11.46
C ARG A 184 -2.53 16.38 11.19
N SER A 185 -2.83 16.61 9.92
CA SER A 185 -4.04 16.39 9.20
C SER A 185 -4.66 15.11 9.72
N ALA A 186 -5.96 15.15 10.04
CA ALA A 186 -6.66 13.93 10.38
C ALA A 186 -6.74 12.94 9.18
N LEU A 187 -6.31 13.34 7.97
CA LEU A 187 -6.18 12.49 6.80
C LEU A 187 -4.76 11.97 6.60
N SER A 188 -4.66 10.72 6.16
CA SER A 188 -3.45 10.07 5.66
C SER A 188 -3.74 9.25 4.41
N THR A 189 -2.72 8.94 3.61
CA THR A 189 -2.86 8.07 2.42
C THR A 189 -3.49 6.73 2.79
N ARG A 190 -3.06 6.14 3.92
CA ARG A 190 -3.67 4.96 4.51
C ARG A 190 -5.16 5.16 4.78
N LEU A 191 -5.56 6.28 5.41
CA LEU A 191 -6.95 6.53 5.75
C LEU A 191 -7.82 6.76 4.51
N LEU A 192 -7.27 7.34 3.45
CA LEU A 192 -7.95 7.46 2.15
C LEU A 192 -8.24 6.08 1.57
N LEU A 193 -7.27 5.15 1.58
CA LEU A 193 -7.47 3.77 1.15
C LEU A 193 -8.52 3.05 2.02
N GLU A 194 -8.44 3.18 3.34
CA GLU A 194 -9.40 2.58 4.30
C GLU A 194 -10.81 3.14 4.12
N CYS A 195 -10.94 4.44 3.86
CA CYS A 195 -12.22 5.06 3.56
C CYS A 195 -12.80 4.59 2.23
N ALA A 196 -11.99 4.44 1.17
CA ALA A 196 -12.49 3.95 -0.10
C ALA A 196 -13.02 2.50 0.03
N SER A 197 -12.30 1.62 0.73
CA SER A 197 -12.77 0.27 1.01
C SER A 197 -14.03 0.25 1.89
N LEU A 198 -14.18 1.20 2.82
CA LEU A 198 -15.42 1.38 3.58
C LEU A 198 -16.59 1.84 2.70
N LEU A 199 -16.34 2.76 1.76
CA LEU A 199 -17.36 3.23 0.81
C LEU A 199 -17.78 2.11 -0.15
N ASP A 200 -16.85 1.22 -0.51
CA ASP A 200 -17.16 -0.02 -1.22
C ASP A 200 -18.10 -0.91 -0.41
N GLU A 201 -17.81 -1.17 0.88
CA GLU A 201 -18.74 -1.90 1.75
C GLU A 201 -20.12 -1.20 1.83
N ALA A 202 -20.13 0.13 1.91
CA ALA A 202 -21.38 0.90 1.98
C ALA A 202 -22.19 0.84 0.69
N GLY A 203 -21.53 0.74 -0.45
CA GLY A 203 -22.17 0.51 -1.74
C GLY A 203 -22.99 -0.78 -1.78
N LEU A 204 -22.73 -1.77 -0.90
CA LEU A 204 -23.54 -3.00 -0.81
C LEU A 204 -25.00 -2.76 -0.48
N ARG A 205 -25.33 -1.65 0.17
CA ARG A 205 -26.65 -1.39 0.75
C ARG A 205 -27.83 -1.63 -0.19
N PRO A 206 -27.81 -1.17 -1.44
CA PRO A 206 -28.93 -1.35 -2.36
C PRO A 206 -29.07 -2.77 -2.92
N GLY A 207 -28.11 -3.67 -2.69
CA GLY A 207 -28.06 -5.00 -3.30
C GLY A 207 -28.92 -6.07 -2.61
N PRO A 208 -29.38 -7.11 -3.33
CA PRO A 208 -30.24 -8.16 -2.78
C PRO A 208 -29.55 -8.99 -1.69
N PHE A 209 -28.22 -9.13 -1.75
CA PHE A 209 -27.45 -9.79 -0.69
C PHE A 209 -27.49 -9.00 0.61
N HIS A 210 -27.45 -7.66 0.55
CA HIS A 210 -27.50 -6.82 1.74
C HIS A 210 -28.88 -6.88 2.43
N GLN A 211 -29.96 -6.99 1.65
CA GLN A 211 -31.34 -7.07 2.18
C GLN A 211 -31.61 -8.32 3.04
N ILE A 212 -30.77 -9.35 2.93
CA ILE A 212 -30.90 -10.60 3.69
C ILE A 212 -29.89 -10.71 4.85
N LEU A 213 -29.04 -9.70 5.06
CA LEU A 213 -28.07 -9.70 6.15
C LEU A 213 -28.74 -9.37 7.50
N PRO A 214 -28.24 -9.91 8.62
CA PRO A 214 -28.76 -9.56 9.94
C PRO A 214 -28.44 -8.12 10.36
N ASP A 215 -29.29 -7.53 11.22
CA ASP A 215 -29.12 -6.17 11.79
C ASP A 215 -27.74 -5.93 12.42
N GLY A 216 -27.13 -6.96 13.00
CA GLY A 216 -25.78 -6.87 13.55
C GLY A 216 -24.72 -6.48 12.51
N VAL A 217 -24.83 -7.00 11.28
CA VAL A 217 -23.91 -6.67 10.17
C VAL A 217 -24.16 -5.25 9.67
N HIS A 218 -25.42 -4.80 9.63
CA HIS A 218 -25.77 -3.41 9.31
C HIS A 218 -25.18 -2.43 10.33
N GLY A 219 -25.32 -2.73 11.62
CA GLY A 219 -24.80 -1.91 12.72
C GLY A 219 -23.28 -1.79 12.72
N GLN A 220 -22.54 -2.83 12.33
CA GLN A 220 -21.08 -2.77 12.16
C GLN A 220 -20.67 -1.73 11.11
N LEU A 221 -21.35 -1.71 9.97
CA LEU A 221 -21.07 -0.76 8.89
C LEU A 221 -21.45 0.67 9.28
N ASP A 222 -22.60 0.89 9.93
CA ASP A 222 -22.99 2.20 10.47
C ASP A 222 -21.97 2.72 11.50
N HIS A 223 -21.46 1.83 12.35
CA HIS A 223 -20.41 2.17 13.29
C HIS A 223 -19.11 2.60 12.58
N LYS A 224 -18.70 1.89 11.51
CA LYS A 224 -17.54 2.28 10.71
C LYS A 224 -17.73 3.65 10.02
N LEU A 225 -18.92 3.91 9.48
CA LEU A 225 -19.28 5.17 8.81
C LEU A 225 -19.39 6.37 9.78
N THR A 226 -19.60 6.12 11.06
CA THR A 226 -19.58 7.16 12.11
C THR A 226 -18.21 7.28 12.79
N GLY A 227 -17.32 6.30 12.59
CA GLY A 227 -15.99 6.25 13.20
C GLY A 227 -14.90 7.05 12.47
N GLY A 228 -13.65 6.72 12.81
CA GLY A 228 -12.46 7.39 12.27
C GLY A 228 -12.21 7.14 10.77
N TYR A 229 -12.62 5.98 10.24
CA TYR A 229 -12.46 5.66 8.81
C TYR A 229 -13.26 6.57 7.88
N ALA A 230 -14.34 7.18 8.37
CA ALA A 230 -15.17 8.12 7.62
C ALA A 230 -14.67 9.57 7.67
N GLU A 231 -13.48 9.82 8.23
CA GLU A 231 -12.91 11.18 8.28
C GLU A 231 -12.77 11.84 6.89
N PRO A 232 -12.37 11.13 5.82
CA PRO A 232 -12.35 11.74 4.48
C PRO A 232 -13.73 12.19 3.99
N ILE A 233 -14.81 11.48 4.36
CA ILE A 233 -16.19 11.86 4.02
C ILE A 233 -16.54 13.20 4.68
N ARG A 234 -16.28 13.31 5.99
CA ARG A 234 -16.57 14.53 6.77
C ARG A 234 -15.77 15.73 6.27
N GLN A 235 -14.46 15.55 6.04
CA GLN A 235 -13.62 16.63 5.52
C GLN A 235 -14.02 17.05 4.11
N ALA A 236 -14.41 16.10 3.25
CA ALA A 236 -14.86 16.45 1.91
C ALA A 236 -16.12 17.33 1.96
N ALA A 237 -17.08 16.98 2.82
CA ALA A 237 -18.29 17.76 3.00
C ALA A 237 -18.01 19.16 3.58
N GLU A 238 -17.11 19.26 4.57
CA GLU A 238 -16.69 20.53 5.16
C GLU A 238 -16.01 21.44 4.12
N LEU A 239 -15.06 20.91 3.35
CA LEU A 239 -14.31 21.68 2.35
C LEU A 239 -15.17 22.13 1.18
N ALA A 240 -16.07 21.27 0.71
CA ALA A 240 -17.04 21.58 -0.34
C ALA A 240 -18.14 22.54 0.16
N GLY A 241 -18.35 22.65 1.47
CA GLY A 241 -19.45 23.42 2.06
C GLY A 241 -20.83 22.81 1.84
N ARG A 242 -20.89 21.51 1.48
CA ARG A 242 -22.10 20.75 1.19
C ARG A 242 -21.81 19.25 1.30
N GLU A 243 -22.84 18.46 1.53
CA GLU A 243 -22.70 17.00 1.43
C GLU A 243 -22.36 16.59 -0.01
N LEU A 244 -21.49 15.59 -0.13
CA LEU A 244 -21.08 14.97 -1.38
C LEU A 244 -21.56 13.53 -1.43
N SER A 245 -21.89 13.04 -2.63
CA SER A 245 -22.18 11.61 -2.81
C SER A 245 -20.95 10.73 -2.50
N PHE A 246 -21.19 9.48 -2.12
CA PHE A 246 -20.13 8.49 -1.91
C PHE A 246 -19.35 8.22 -3.21
N GLU A 247 -20.03 8.25 -4.34
CA GLU A 247 -19.43 8.15 -5.67
C GLU A 247 -18.43 9.29 -5.92
N THR A 248 -18.80 10.54 -5.60
CA THR A 248 -17.86 11.66 -5.71
C THR A 248 -16.68 11.48 -4.75
N ILE A 249 -16.92 11.09 -3.50
CA ILE A 249 -15.82 10.91 -2.53
C ILE A 249 -14.86 9.80 -2.99
N HIS A 250 -15.35 8.68 -3.53
CA HIS A 250 -14.54 7.65 -4.17
C HIS A 250 -13.66 8.23 -5.28
N LEU A 251 -14.24 9.07 -6.15
CA LEU A 251 -13.49 9.72 -7.22
C LEU A 251 -12.42 10.67 -6.69
N LEU A 252 -12.71 11.44 -5.64
CA LEU A 252 -11.74 12.34 -5.02
C LEU A 252 -10.56 11.56 -4.42
N ILE A 253 -10.83 10.41 -3.79
CA ILE A 253 -9.78 9.51 -3.31
C ILE A 253 -8.97 8.94 -4.48
N ASP A 254 -9.62 8.47 -5.54
CA ASP A 254 -8.94 7.95 -6.74
C ASP A 254 -8.02 9.00 -7.37
N LEU A 255 -8.49 10.25 -7.55
CA LEU A 255 -7.69 11.36 -8.06
C LEU A 255 -6.50 11.69 -7.15
N ALA A 256 -6.70 11.63 -5.83
CA ALA A 256 -5.64 11.86 -4.85
C ALA A 256 -4.55 10.78 -4.90
N LEU A 257 -4.93 9.52 -5.10
CA LEU A 257 -4.01 8.38 -5.20
C LEU A 257 -3.31 8.27 -6.56
N ASN A 258 -3.76 9.01 -7.57
CA ASN A 258 -3.22 8.97 -8.93
C ASN A 258 -2.58 10.31 -9.36
N PRO A 259 -1.56 10.83 -8.66
CA PRO A 259 -0.73 11.89 -9.22
C PRO A 259 0.01 11.40 -10.48
N SER A 260 0.35 12.32 -11.37
CA SER A 260 1.29 12.04 -12.45
C SER A 260 2.70 11.96 -11.89
N ILE A 261 3.34 10.80 -12.07
CA ILE A 261 4.66 10.48 -11.49
C ILE A 261 5.65 10.29 -12.64
N PRO A 262 6.73 11.09 -12.72
CA PRO A 262 7.77 10.90 -13.72
C PRO A 262 8.31 9.45 -13.73
N GLY A 263 8.42 8.87 -14.93
CA GLY A 263 8.86 7.49 -15.15
C GLY A 263 7.77 6.42 -15.02
N LEU A 264 6.65 6.72 -14.35
CA LEU A 264 5.43 5.91 -14.46
C LEU A 264 4.52 6.47 -15.55
N ASP A 265 4.35 7.79 -15.60
CA ASP A 265 3.59 8.50 -16.62
C ASP A 265 4.52 9.22 -17.59
N ARG A 266 4.40 8.89 -18.89
CA ARG A 266 5.21 9.49 -19.97
C ARG A 266 4.93 10.98 -20.16
N ASN A 267 3.74 11.43 -19.74
CA ASN A 267 3.32 12.81 -19.89
C ASN A 267 3.49 13.62 -18.60
N ALA A 268 4.13 13.04 -17.57
CA ALA A 268 4.25 13.70 -16.28
C ALA A 268 4.95 15.05 -16.38
N ARG A 269 4.25 16.08 -15.90
CA ARG A 269 4.79 17.42 -15.68
C ARG A 269 4.72 17.74 -14.20
N MET A 270 5.60 17.13 -13.41
CA MET A 270 5.59 17.40 -11.98
C MET A 270 6.07 18.84 -11.72
N SER A 271 5.15 19.68 -11.28
CA SER A 271 5.40 21.10 -11.03
C SER A 271 5.96 21.36 -9.63
N GLN A 272 5.49 20.59 -8.64
CA GLN A 272 5.89 20.68 -7.23
C GLN A 272 5.82 19.31 -6.56
N LEU A 273 6.70 19.04 -5.59
CA LEU A 273 6.68 17.78 -4.83
C LEU A 273 5.38 17.58 -4.03
N ALA A 274 4.79 18.69 -3.56
CA ALA A 274 3.53 18.66 -2.84
C ALA A 274 2.38 18.04 -3.67
N ASP A 275 2.48 18.06 -5.00
CA ASP A 275 1.51 17.43 -5.89
C ASP A 275 1.56 15.89 -5.86
N LEU A 276 2.58 15.28 -5.24
CA LEU A 276 2.65 13.84 -4.99
C LEU A 276 1.91 13.42 -3.72
N TYR A 277 1.62 14.34 -2.80
CA TYR A 277 1.11 14.00 -1.47
C TYR A 277 -0.42 13.80 -1.48
N PRO A 278 -0.94 12.56 -1.32
CA PRO A 278 -2.37 12.28 -1.52
C PRO A 278 -3.33 13.08 -0.63
N PRO A 279 -3.07 13.27 0.69
CA PRO A 279 -3.95 14.09 1.53
C PRO A 279 -4.09 15.54 1.07
N ALA A 280 -3.02 16.17 0.58
CA ALA A 280 -3.09 17.53 0.03
C ALA A 280 -3.89 17.58 -1.27
N ARG A 281 -3.67 16.62 -2.18
CA ARG A 281 -4.45 16.49 -3.41
C ARG A 281 -5.94 16.31 -3.12
N PHE A 282 -6.29 15.42 -2.18
CA PHE A 282 -7.67 15.18 -1.76
C PHE A 282 -8.34 16.46 -1.27
N ARG A 283 -7.69 17.21 -0.37
CA ARG A 283 -8.24 18.47 0.16
C ARG A 283 -8.48 19.52 -0.92
N ARG A 284 -7.52 19.68 -1.84
CA ARG A 284 -7.64 20.63 -2.96
C ARG A 284 -8.76 20.22 -3.92
N ALA A 285 -8.89 18.93 -4.23
CA ALA A 285 -9.98 18.40 -5.04
C ALA A 285 -11.34 18.55 -4.35
N ALA A 286 -11.45 18.22 -3.06
CA ALA A 286 -12.67 18.38 -2.28
C ALA A 286 -13.11 19.85 -2.17
N THR A 287 -12.16 20.78 -2.02
CA THR A 287 -12.45 22.22 -2.01
C THR A 287 -13.08 22.68 -3.33
N ALA A 288 -12.60 22.17 -4.47
CA ALA A 288 -13.15 22.50 -5.79
C ALA A 288 -14.61 22.01 -5.98
N MET A 289 -15.04 20.99 -5.23
CA MET A 289 -16.42 20.47 -5.30
C MET A 289 -17.49 21.46 -4.81
N ARG A 290 -17.08 22.58 -4.21
CA ARG A 290 -17.99 23.70 -3.90
C ARG A 290 -18.75 24.19 -5.14
N ASP A 291 -18.03 24.29 -6.27
CA ASP A 291 -18.55 24.92 -7.49
C ASP A 291 -18.81 23.88 -8.62
N LEU A 292 -18.50 22.60 -8.38
CA LEU A 292 -18.62 21.52 -9.36
C LEU A 292 -19.83 20.62 -9.11
N PRO A 293 -20.38 20.01 -10.18
CA PRO A 293 -21.48 19.05 -10.05
C PRO A 293 -21.07 17.80 -9.28
N ASP A 294 -22.03 17.21 -8.57
CA ASP A 294 -21.87 15.93 -7.89
C ASP A 294 -22.17 14.75 -8.83
N LEU A 295 -21.54 13.60 -8.59
CA LEU A 295 -22.01 12.33 -9.14
C LEU A 295 -23.35 11.94 -8.51
N ARG A 296 -24.09 11.11 -9.25
CA ARG A 296 -25.43 10.69 -8.83
C ARG A 296 -25.34 9.66 -7.71
N ALA A 297 -25.84 10.04 -6.54
CA ALA A 297 -25.91 9.15 -5.38
C ALA A 297 -26.67 7.85 -5.65
N GLY A 298 -26.13 6.74 -5.14
CA GLY A 298 -26.77 5.42 -5.13
C GLY A 298 -26.75 4.73 -6.50
N ARG A 299 -25.87 5.15 -7.42
CA ARG A 299 -25.70 4.51 -8.73
C ARG A 299 -24.22 4.42 -9.11
N PRO A 300 -23.74 3.25 -9.56
CA PRO A 300 -22.43 3.11 -10.18
C PRO A 300 -22.22 4.18 -11.26
N PRO A 301 -21.17 5.02 -11.19
CA PRO A 301 -20.90 5.99 -12.24
C PRO A 301 -20.33 5.28 -13.48
N ASP A 302 -20.71 5.76 -14.66
CA ASP A 302 -20.11 5.29 -15.91
C ASP A 302 -18.77 5.98 -16.19
N ARG A 303 -18.00 5.40 -17.12
CA ARG A 303 -16.69 5.92 -17.54
C ARG A 303 -16.73 7.40 -17.95
N SER A 304 -17.79 7.83 -18.63
CA SER A 304 -17.88 9.20 -19.16
C SER A 304 -18.11 10.21 -18.04
N SER A 305 -18.96 9.87 -17.06
CA SER A 305 -19.18 10.68 -15.86
C SER A 305 -17.91 10.82 -15.02
N VAL A 306 -17.19 9.71 -14.80
CA VAL A 306 -15.90 9.70 -14.08
C VAL A 306 -14.88 10.60 -14.76
N LEU A 307 -14.65 10.41 -16.06
CA LEU A 307 -13.66 11.19 -16.81
C LEU A 307 -14.03 12.67 -16.90
N ARG A 308 -15.32 12.99 -17.04
CA ARG A 308 -15.78 14.39 -17.07
C ARG A 308 -15.50 15.10 -15.75
N LEU A 309 -15.88 14.50 -14.63
CA LEU A 309 -15.67 15.13 -13.33
C LEU A 309 -14.17 15.23 -12.99
N GLN A 310 -13.35 14.24 -13.38
CA GLN A 310 -11.89 14.35 -13.27
C GLN A 310 -11.35 15.54 -14.07
N GLN A 311 -11.84 15.75 -15.30
CA GLN A 311 -11.43 16.89 -16.14
C GLN A 311 -11.86 18.23 -15.52
N GLU A 312 -13.06 18.32 -14.96
CA GLU A 312 -13.56 19.52 -14.28
C GLU A 312 -12.74 19.84 -13.02
N ILE A 313 -12.44 18.84 -12.19
CA ILE A 313 -11.56 19.00 -11.03
C ILE A 313 -10.16 19.40 -11.49
N THR A 314 -9.62 18.75 -12.53
CA THR A 314 -8.30 19.09 -13.09
C THR A 314 -8.28 20.52 -13.61
N ALA A 315 -9.33 21.01 -14.27
CA ALA A 315 -9.40 22.38 -14.75
C ALA A 315 -9.47 23.39 -13.60
N ALA A 316 -10.25 23.08 -12.56
CA ALA A 316 -10.41 23.96 -11.39
C ALA A 316 -9.17 23.99 -10.48
N THR A 317 -8.45 22.86 -10.39
CA THR A 317 -7.38 22.69 -9.43
C THR A 317 -6.00 22.61 -10.07
N GLY A 318 -5.84 22.21 -11.33
CA GLY A 318 -4.55 21.82 -11.90
C GLY A 318 -4.03 20.46 -11.42
N LEU A 319 -4.83 19.67 -10.68
CA LEU A 319 -4.46 18.33 -10.25
C LEU A 319 -4.64 17.33 -11.39
N GLU A 320 -3.56 17.05 -12.13
CA GLU A 320 -3.57 16.04 -13.18
C GLU A 320 -3.71 14.62 -12.60
N VAL A 321 -4.50 13.78 -13.28
CA VAL A 321 -4.62 12.35 -12.99
C VAL A 321 -3.57 11.59 -13.81
N GLY A 322 -2.61 10.99 -13.12
CA GLY A 322 -1.54 10.21 -13.73
C GLY A 322 -1.97 8.81 -14.16
N GLN A 323 -1.15 8.21 -15.01
CA GLN A 323 -1.31 6.82 -15.45
C GLN A 323 0.03 6.09 -15.54
N VAL A 324 0.01 4.76 -15.40
CA VAL A 324 1.17 3.92 -15.71
C VAL A 324 1.22 3.67 -17.23
N SER A 325 2.16 4.32 -17.91
CA SER A 325 2.26 4.38 -19.37
C SER A 325 2.97 3.18 -20.00
N HIS A 326 3.74 2.43 -19.21
CA HIS A 326 4.57 1.31 -19.69
C HIS A 326 4.29 0.05 -18.87
N PRO A 327 4.56 -1.15 -19.42
CA PRO A 327 4.54 -2.37 -18.62
C PRO A 327 5.55 -2.29 -17.46
N LEU A 328 5.11 -2.63 -16.25
CA LEU A 328 5.98 -2.64 -15.06
C LEU A 328 6.83 -3.92 -14.96
N SER A 329 6.40 -4.97 -15.66
CA SER A 329 7.03 -6.28 -15.66
C SER A 329 7.01 -6.86 -17.07
N SER A 330 8.03 -7.67 -17.36
CA SER A 330 8.14 -8.44 -18.60
C SER A 330 7.53 -9.85 -18.48
N ALA A 331 7.02 -10.22 -17.29
CA ALA A 331 6.26 -11.44 -17.11
C ALA A 331 4.85 -11.29 -17.74
N GLY A 332 4.35 -12.37 -18.33
CA GLY A 332 2.99 -12.44 -18.83
C GLY A 332 1.97 -12.70 -17.72
N THR A 333 2.39 -13.36 -16.65
CA THR A 333 1.55 -13.71 -15.49
C THR A 333 2.34 -13.71 -14.18
N VAL A 334 1.65 -13.72 -13.04
CA VAL A 334 2.29 -13.77 -11.71
C VAL A 334 3.03 -15.09 -11.50
N GLU A 335 2.49 -16.21 -11.98
CA GLU A 335 3.13 -17.53 -11.92
C GLU A 335 4.47 -17.51 -12.64
N GLU A 336 4.51 -16.84 -13.81
CA GLU A 336 5.73 -16.66 -14.57
C GLU A 336 6.73 -15.76 -13.83
N ALA A 337 6.27 -14.67 -13.22
CA ALA A 337 7.11 -13.78 -12.41
C ALA A 337 7.79 -14.56 -11.26
N VAL A 338 7.01 -15.33 -10.48
CA VAL A 338 7.52 -16.17 -9.38
C VAL A 338 8.52 -17.22 -9.88
N ARG A 339 8.25 -17.83 -11.04
CA ARG A 339 9.12 -18.87 -11.60
C ARG A 339 10.46 -18.31 -12.10
N ARG A 340 10.47 -17.10 -12.65
CA ARG A 340 11.67 -16.45 -13.20
C ARG A 340 12.59 -15.88 -12.11
N ALA A 341 12.05 -15.57 -10.94
CA ALA A 341 12.79 -14.96 -9.85
C ALA A 341 13.88 -15.88 -9.28
N SER A 342 15.05 -15.29 -9.02
CA SER A 342 16.27 -15.95 -8.52
C SER A 342 16.14 -16.53 -7.11
N ASP A 343 15.30 -15.91 -6.29
CA ASP A 343 15.14 -16.19 -4.87
C ASP A 343 13.72 -15.83 -4.41
N ASP A 344 13.39 -16.09 -3.15
CA ASP A 344 12.03 -15.95 -2.62
C ASP A 344 11.62 -14.49 -2.39
N VAL A 345 12.58 -13.61 -2.06
CA VAL A 345 12.32 -12.18 -1.87
C VAL A 345 12.06 -11.52 -3.23
N SER A 346 12.89 -11.83 -4.23
CA SER A 346 12.69 -11.41 -5.62
C SER A 346 11.36 -11.91 -6.17
N ALA A 347 11.00 -13.18 -5.90
CA ALA A 347 9.71 -13.74 -6.32
C ALA A 347 8.51 -12.97 -5.75
N PHE A 348 8.60 -12.56 -4.49
CA PHE A 348 7.60 -11.74 -3.83
C PHE A 348 7.42 -10.38 -4.51
N PHE A 349 8.52 -9.66 -4.76
CA PHE A 349 8.43 -8.36 -5.43
C PHE A 349 7.99 -8.47 -6.88
N ASP A 350 8.51 -9.43 -7.65
CA ASP A 350 8.15 -9.62 -9.05
C ASP A 350 6.67 -9.99 -9.20
N ALA A 351 6.12 -10.81 -8.30
CA ALA A 351 4.69 -11.11 -8.26
C ALA A 351 3.84 -9.86 -7.98
N ALA A 352 4.25 -9.00 -7.06
CA ALA A 352 3.54 -7.77 -6.76
C ALA A 352 3.59 -6.75 -7.89
N VAL A 353 4.75 -6.59 -8.54
CA VAL A 353 4.92 -5.73 -9.70
C VAL A 353 4.08 -6.23 -10.88
N GLN A 354 4.01 -7.55 -11.09
CA GLN A 354 3.14 -8.12 -12.09
C GLN A 354 1.65 -7.94 -11.74
N ALA A 355 1.26 -8.13 -10.49
CA ALA A 355 -0.11 -7.85 -10.05
C ALA A 355 -0.51 -6.39 -10.31
N ALA A 356 0.38 -5.44 -10.02
CA ALA A 356 0.20 -4.04 -10.39
C ALA A 356 0.04 -3.87 -11.92
N ASN A 357 0.88 -4.52 -12.72
CA ASN A 357 0.79 -4.47 -14.17
C ASN A 357 -0.59 -4.94 -14.69
N ASP A 358 -1.11 -6.04 -14.13
CA ASP A 358 -2.42 -6.61 -14.50
C ASP A 358 -3.57 -5.66 -14.10
N VAL A 359 -3.54 -5.08 -12.90
CA VAL A 359 -4.56 -4.12 -12.45
C VAL A 359 -4.51 -2.82 -13.26
N GLN A 360 -3.31 -2.32 -13.61
CA GLN A 360 -3.16 -1.15 -14.47
C GLN A 360 -3.68 -1.40 -15.89
N ALA A 361 -3.60 -2.64 -16.40
CA ALA A 361 -4.25 -2.99 -17.67
C ALA A 361 -5.79 -2.86 -17.58
N VAL A 362 -6.39 -3.29 -16.47
CA VAL A 362 -7.84 -3.09 -16.21
C VAL A 362 -8.17 -1.60 -16.12
N ARG A 363 -7.40 -0.82 -15.35
CA ARG A 363 -7.62 0.63 -15.18
C ARG A 363 -7.62 1.39 -16.50
N ARG A 364 -6.72 1.05 -17.42
CA ARG A 364 -6.64 1.69 -18.75
C ARG A 364 -7.89 1.48 -19.59
N GLN A 365 -8.59 0.36 -19.39
CA GLN A 365 -9.81 0.04 -20.12
C GLN A 365 -11.06 0.61 -19.43
N ALA A 366 -11.11 0.49 -18.10
CA ALA A 366 -12.28 0.83 -17.28
C ALA A 366 -11.85 1.44 -15.93
N PRO A 367 -11.47 2.73 -15.89
CA PRO A 367 -11.03 3.39 -14.65
C PRO A 367 -12.13 3.44 -13.59
N GLU A 368 -13.39 3.48 -14.00
CA GLU A 368 -14.56 3.42 -13.11
C GLU A 368 -14.65 2.09 -12.35
N TRP A 369 -14.11 0.99 -12.90
CA TRP A 369 -14.05 -0.31 -12.22
C TRP A 369 -12.98 -0.39 -11.13
N VAL A 370 -11.94 0.43 -11.22
CA VAL A 370 -10.87 0.48 -10.20
C VAL A 370 -11.22 1.48 -9.11
N SER A 371 -11.72 2.65 -9.50
CA SER A 371 -12.14 3.71 -8.57
C SER A 371 -13.37 3.31 -7.74
N HIS A 372 -14.38 2.69 -8.36
CA HIS A 372 -15.65 2.30 -7.75
C HIS A 372 -15.81 0.77 -7.74
N TYR A 373 -14.75 0.07 -7.32
CA TYR A 373 -14.60 -1.39 -7.40
C TYR A 373 -15.83 -2.18 -6.97
N TYR A 374 -16.49 -1.71 -5.92
CA TYR A 374 -17.69 -2.35 -5.42
C TYR A 374 -18.87 -2.35 -6.40
N CYS A 375 -19.12 -1.20 -7.01
CA CYS A 375 -20.28 -0.93 -7.83
C CYS A 375 -20.26 -1.69 -9.18
N THR A 376 -19.09 -2.11 -9.65
CA THR A 376 -18.88 -2.73 -10.96
C THR A 376 -18.63 -4.23 -10.90
N THR A 377 -18.10 -4.73 -9.78
CA THR A 377 -17.54 -6.09 -9.69
C THR A 377 -18.33 -7.01 -8.76
N LEU A 378 -19.00 -6.45 -7.75
CA LEU A 378 -19.62 -7.21 -6.65
C LEU A 378 -21.13 -7.45 -6.84
N GLY A 379 -21.55 -7.61 -8.10
CA GLY A 379 -22.81 -8.27 -8.44
C GLY A 379 -22.72 -9.80 -8.34
N ARG A 380 -23.57 -10.50 -9.10
CA ARG A 380 -23.58 -11.98 -9.25
C ARG A 380 -22.19 -12.63 -9.43
N PRO A 381 -21.20 -12.04 -10.14
CA PRO A 381 -19.88 -12.65 -10.34
C PRO A 381 -19.07 -12.87 -9.07
N ALA A 382 -19.08 -11.93 -8.12
CA ALA A 382 -18.36 -12.09 -6.87
C ALA A 382 -19.04 -13.06 -5.90
N ALA A 383 -20.38 -13.03 -5.87
CA ALA A 383 -21.16 -14.02 -5.14
C ALA A 383 -20.94 -15.43 -5.73
N LEU A 384 -20.93 -15.58 -7.06
CA LEU A 384 -20.57 -16.83 -7.73
C LEU A 384 -19.14 -17.24 -7.41
N HIS A 385 -18.14 -16.36 -7.48
CA HIS A 385 -16.77 -16.72 -7.16
C HIS A 385 -16.60 -17.23 -5.71
N VAL A 386 -17.21 -16.55 -4.73
CA VAL A 386 -17.22 -17.01 -3.32
C VAL A 386 -17.95 -18.35 -3.17
N LEU A 387 -19.03 -18.58 -3.92
CA LEU A 387 -19.86 -19.79 -3.81
C LEU A 387 -19.36 -20.97 -4.66
N THR A 388 -18.62 -20.72 -5.75
CA THR A 388 -18.28 -21.73 -6.77
C THR A 388 -16.79 -21.87 -7.01
N GLY A 389 -15.93 -21.05 -6.39
CA GLY A 389 -14.48 -21.08 -6.61
C GLY A 389 -14.06 -20.82 -8.06
N GLY A 390 -14.85 -20.05 -8.82
CA GLY A 390 -14.62 -19.82 -10.25
C GLY A 390 -13.34 -19.01 -10.54
N THR A 391 -13.05 -18.75 -11.83
CA THR A 391 -11.80 -18.12 -12.25
C THR A 391 -11.56 -16.77 -11.54
N PRO A 392 -10.44 -16.61 -10.83
CA PRO A 392 -10.14 -15.39 -10.08
C PRO A 392 -9.83 -14.23 -11.01
N LEU A 393 -10.43 -13.07 -10.70
CA LEU A 393 -10.19 -11.84 -11.44
C LEU A 393 -8.79 -11.29 -11.07
N PRO A 394 -8.08 -10.62 -12.01
CA PRO A 394 -6.83 -9.90 -11.70
C PRO A 394 -6.98 -8.90 -10.54
N SER A 395 -8.20 -8.45 -10.28
CA SER A 395 -8.59 -7.59 -9.18
C SER A 395 -8.58 -8.23 -7.78
N TRP A 396 -8.24 -9.51 -7.66
CA TRP A 396 -8.22 -10.23 -6.38
C TRP A 396 -6.78 -10.47 -5.92
N PRO A 397 -6.50 -10.40 -4.60
CA PRO A 397 -5.21 -10.80 -4.05
C PRO A 397 -4.85 -12.25 -4.40
N TYR A 398 -3.56 -12.50 -4.68
CA TYR A 398 -3.05 -13.85 -4.94
C TYR A 398 -2.87 -14.66 -3.66
N LEU A 399 -2.56 -13.97 -2.56
CA LEU A 399 -2.48 -14.52 -1.22
C LEU A 399 -3.48 -13.78 -0.32
N ARG A 400 -4.17 -14.53 0.53
CA ARG A 400 -5.20 -14.01 1.45
C ARG A 400 -5.06 -14.62 2.83
N VAL A 401 -5.62 -13.95 3.82
CA VAL A 401 -5.73 -14.46 5.18
C VAL A 401 -7.20 -14.63 5.51
N ILE A 402 -7.68 -15.87 5.63
CA ILE A 402 -9.08 -16.16 5.96
C ILE A 402 -9.10 -16.89 7.30
N ARG A 403 -9.80 -16.32 8.29
CA ARG A 403 -9.84 -16.83 9.68
C ARG A 403 -8.44 -17.04 10.27
N GLY A 404 -7.56 -16.08 9.98
CA GLY A 404 -6.18 -16.11 10.44
C GLY A 404 -5.29 -17.13 9.74
N ARG A 405 -5.73 -17.83 8.68
CA ARG A 405 -4.88 -18.76 7.92
C ARG A 405 -4.60 -18.27 6.50
N PHE A 406 -3.43 -18.58 5.96
CA PHE A 406 -3.12 -18.29 4.57
C PHE A 406 -3.95 -19.12 3.60
N HIS A 407 -4.43 -18.46 2.56
CA HIS A 407 -5.19 -19.04 1.46
C HIS A 407 -4.72 -18.48 0.14
N TRP A 408 -4.69 -19.32 -0.89
CA TRP A 408 -4.48 -18.96 -2.28
C TRP A 408 -5.36 -19.82 -3.17
N SER A 409 -5.59 -19.38 -4.41
CA SER A 409 -6.27 -20.23 -5.39
C SER A 409 -5.24 -21.12 -6.06
N ALA A 410 -5.45 -22.45 -6.01
CA ALA A 410 -4.64 -23.42 -6.75
C ALA A 410 -4.71 -23.22 -8.27
N GLU A 411 -5.72 -22.49 -8.76
CA GLU A 411 -5.82 -22.09 -10.17
C GLU A 411 -4.85 -20.96 -10.54
N ARG A 412 -4.31 -20.21 -9.56
CA ARG A 412 -3.37 -19.08 -9.77
C ARG A 412 -1.97 -19.33 -9.25
N LEU A 413 -1.81 -20.18 -8.25
CA LEU A 413 -0.52 -20.43 -7.62
C LEU A 413 -0.46 -21.90 -7.21
N THR A 414 0.63 -22.57 -7.58
CA THR A 414 0.95 -23.86 -6.98
C THR A 414 1.29 -23.67 -5.50
N GLN A 415 1.24 -24.74 -4.72
CA GLN A 415 1.65 -24.70 -3.32
C GLN A 415 3.08 -24.17 -3.18
N ASP A 416 4.04 -24.69 -3.96
CA ASP A 416 5.42 -24.23 -3.94
C ASP A 416 5.55 -22.73 -4.23
N GLN A 417 4.77 -22.20 -5.19
CA GLN A 417 4.77 -20.77 -5.50
C GLN A 417 4.22 -19.93 -4.34
N ALA A 418 3.12 -20.38 -3.73
CA ALA A 418 2.54 -19.70 -2.58
C ALA A 418 3.47 -19.71 -1.36
N GLU A 419 4.17 -20.82 -1.12
CA GLU A 419 5.19 -20.94 -0.06
C GLU A 419 6.36 -20.00 -0.30
N ARG A 420 6.90 -19.93 -1.53
CA ARG A 420 7.97 -18.97 -1.88
C ARG A 420 7.56 -17.53 -1.63
N LEU A 421 6.35 -17.15 -2.07
CA LEU A 421 5.82 -15.80 -1.83
C LEU A 421 5.64 -15.50 -0.35
N LEU A 422 5.22 -16.49 0.44
CA LEU A 422 5.11 -16.35 1.89
C LEU A 422 6.48 -16.13 2.55
N VAL A 423 7.48 -16.95 2.19
CA VAL A 423 8.86 -16.78 2.68
C VAL A 423 9.40 -15.39 2.32
N GLY A 424 9.21 -14.97 1.06
CA GLY A 424 9.58 -13.62 0.62
C GLY A 424 8.91 -12.51 1.44
N ALA A 425 7.62 -12.66 1.75
CA ALA A 425 6.88 -11.71 2.60
C ALA A 425 7.44 -11.64 4.04
N VAL A 426 7.76 -12.79 4.63
CA VAL A 426 8.36 -12.91 5.98
C VAL A 426 9.70 -12.18 6.03
N VAL A 427 10.57 -12.45 5.06
CA VAL A 427 11.91 -11.83 5.00
C VAL A 427 11.81 -10.33 4.73
N ALA A 428 11.00 -9.92 3.75
CA ALA A 428 10.74 -8.50 3.46
C ALA A 428 10.26 -7.75 4.71
N GLY A 429 9.30 -8.33 5.45
CA GLY A 429 8.78 -7.77 6.70
C GLY A 429 9.83 -7.60 7.81
N ALA A 430 10.89 -8.41 7.79
CA ALA A 430 11.94 -8.42 8.80
C ALA A 430 13.00 -7.30 8.62
N TYR A 431 13.28 -6.83 7.39
CA TYR A 431 14.33 -5.82 7.15
C TYR A 431 14.15 -4.56 7.99
N ASP A 432 12.93 -4.03 8.08
CA ASP A 432 12.64 -2.83 8.88
C ASP A 432 12.94 -3.06 10.36
N ASP A 433 12.64 -4.25 10.87
CA ASP A 433 12.80 -4.61 12.28
C ASP A 433 14.29 -4.88 12.60
N VAL A 434 15.08 -5.34 11.62
CA VAL A 434 16.54 -5.49 11.70
C VAL A 434 17.28 -4.16 11.63
N LEU A 435 16.89 -3.28 10.72
CA LEU A 435 17.63 -2.03 10.46
C LEU A 435 17.21 -0.89 11.37
N SER A 436 15.91 -0.67 11.55
CA SER A 436 15.37 0.45 12.34
C SER A 436 14.75 0.03 13.68
N GLY A 437 14.71 -1.27 13.98
CA GLY A 437 14.23 -1.81 15.25
C GLY A 437 15.36 -2.15 16.22
N THR A 438 15.00 -2.31 17.49
CA THR A 438 15.91 -2.81 18.55
C THR A 438 15.34 -4.02 19.28
N GLY A 439 14.01 -4.15 19.25
CA GLY A 439 13.28 -5.28 19.82
C GLY A 439 13.24 -6.52 18.93
N PRO A 440 12.45 -7.53 19.34
CA PRO A 440 12.26 -8.75 18.57
C PRO A 440 11.50 -8.51 17.26
N LEU A 441 11.49 -9.51 16.38
CA LEU A 441 10.73 -9.49 15.13
C LEU A 441 9.25 -9.28 15.43
N ARG A 442 8.60 -8.38 14.70
CA ARG A 442 7.19 -8.06 14.91
C ARG A 442 6.31 -9.05 14.17
N ARG A 443 5.33 -9.63 14.86
CA ARG A 443 4.39 -10.60 14.27
C ARG A 443 3.35 -9.98 13.33
N ARG A 444 3.07 -8.69 13.50
CA ARG A 444 1.92 -7.98 12.89
C ARG A 444 1.87 -7.89 11.35
N HIS A 445 2.81 -8.48 10.63
CA HIS A 445 2.78 -8.58 9.17
C HIS A 445 2.50 -10.02 8.69
N LEU A 446 2.29 -10.94 9.63
CA LEU A 446 1.94 -12.33 9.41
C LEU A 446 0.70 -12.68 10.25
N PRO A 447 -0.12 -13.64 9.80
CA PRO A 447 -1.27 -14.12 10.58
C PRO A 447 -0.83 -14.79 11.87
N ASP A 448 -1.68 -14.70 12.90
CA ASP A 448 -1.39 -15.26 14.22
C ASP A 448 -1.22 -16.78 14.22
N ASP A 449 -1.90 -17.50 13.32
CA ASP A 449 -1.86 -18.96 13.24
C ASP A 449 -0.46 -19.51 12.89
N GLN A 450 0.34 -18.74 12.16
CA GLN A 450 1.71 -19.09 11.79
C GLN A 450 2.62 -19.22 13.01
N PHE A 451 2.22 -18.61 14.13
CA PHE A 451 2.95 -18.62 15.39
C PHE A 451 2.45 -19.69 16.37
N GLU A 452 1.44 -20.49 16.00
CA GLU A 452 0.94 -21.60 16.83
C GLU A 452 1.87 -22.84 16.75
N ASP A 453 2.58 -23.04 15.64
CA ASP A 453 3.56 -24.13 15.48
C ASP A 453 5.01 -23.64 15.66
N SER A 454 5.65 -24.12 16.73
CA SER A 454 7.06 -23.86 17.03
C SER A 454 8.04 -24.22 15.90
N ARG A 455 7.73 -25.21 15.05
CA ARG A 455 8.58 -25.59 13.91
C ARG A 455 8.50 -24.57 12.79
N THR A 456 7.29 -24.08 12.49
CA THR A 456 7.06 -23.01 11.53
C THR A 456 7.79 -21.74 11.95
N VAL A 457 7.68 -21.36 13.22
CA VAL A 457 8.40 -20.20 13.77
C VAL A 457 9.92 -20.37 13.64
N ALA A 458 10.46 -21.54 14.01
CA ALA A 458 11.90 -21.81 13.89
C ALA A 458 12.39 -21.77 12.43
N ALA A 459 11.58 -22.25 11.48
CA ALA A 459 11.90 -22.17 10.05
C ALA A 459 11.92 -20.72 9.56
N MET A 460 10.91 -19.91 9.91
CA MET A 460 10.87 -18.48 9.58
C MET A 460 12.07 -17.73 10.15
N GLU A 461 12.42 -17.96 11.43
CA GLU A 461 13.59 -17.35 12.07
C GLU A 461 14.90 -17.78 11.39
N SER A 462 14.99 -19.03 10.92
CA SER A 462 16.13 -19.52 10.15
C SER A 462 16.25 -18.83 8.79
N PHE A 463 15.15 -18.64 8.06
CA PHE A 463 15.16 -17.90 6.79
C PHE A 463 15.56 -16.44 6.99
N ILE A 464 15.00 -15.76 7.99
CA ILE A 464 15.37 -14.38 8.32
C ILE A 464 16.85 -14.29 8.69
N ARG A 465 17.37 -15.22 9.49
CA ARG A 465 18.80 -15.30 9.82
C ARG A 465 19.67 -15.46 8.58
N ALA A 466 19.26 -16.31 7.63
CA ALA A 466 20.03 -16.55 6.41
C ALA A 466 20.16 -15.30 5.54
N HIS A 467 19.10 -14.49 5.44
CA HIS A 467 19.11 -13.27 4.63
C HIS A 467 19.73 -12.08 5.36
N THR A 468 19.49 -11.95 6.67
CA THR A 468 19.88 -10.75 7.42
C THR A 468 21.19 -10.90 8.19
N GLY A 469 21.61 -12.13 8.47
CA GLY A 469 22.76 -12.42 9.32
C GLY A 469 22.51 -12.21 10.82
N PHE A 470 21.31 -11.82 11.24
CA PHE A 470 20.97 -11.57 12.65
C PHE A 470 20.16 -12.71 13.27
N HIS A 471 20.45 -13.02 14.54
CA HIS A 471 19.67 -13.98 15.32
C HIS A 471 18.59 -13.23 16.09
N LEU A 472 17.40 -13.16 15.51
CA LEU A 472 16.23 -12.53 16.12
C LEU A 472 15.09 -13.54 16.18
N SER A 473 14.32 -13.45 17.25
CA SER A 473 13.10 -14.23 17.41
C SER A 473 11.87 -13.34 17.40
N PHE A 474 10.71 -13.92 17.12
CA PHE A 474 9.45 -13.20 17.16
C PHE A 474 9.01 -12.87 18.58
N GLY A 475 8.72 -11.59 18.84
CA GLY A 475 8.29 -11.11 20.16
C GLY A 475 6.90 -11.64 20.52
N PRO A 476 6.48 -11.64 21.79
CA PRO A 476 5.14 -12.07 22.17
C PRO A 476 4.06 -11.29 21.39
N GLY A 477 3.04 -12.02 20.89
CA GLY A 477 1.90 -11.42 20.19
C GLY A 477 1.17 -10.42 21.08
N ARG A 478 0.69 -9.32 20.50
CA ARG A 478 -0.09 -8.29 21.20
C ARG A 478 -1.40 -8.04 20.49
#